data_AF-A0A832H1U6-F1
#
_entry.id   AF-A0A832H1U6-F1
#
_cell.length_a   1.000
_cell.length_b   1.000
_cell.length_c   1.000
_cell.angle_alpha   90.00
_cell.angle_beta   90.00
_cell.angle_gamma   90.00
#
_symmetry.space_group_name_H-M   'P 1'
#
loop_
_entity.id
_entity.type
_entity.pdbx_description
1 polymer ?
#
loop_
_entity_poly.entity_id
_entity_poly.type
_entity_poly.pdbx_seq_one_letter_code
_entity_poly.pdbx_strand_id
1 'polypeptide(L)'
;MEKARRVFELIPYPRSGPFEPDWESLRNYRVPKWYADAKLGIFIHWGAYSVPAFGSEWYPRNMYVKGSPEYEFHLKNYGPHREFGYKDFVPMFTAEEWDPDSWARLFEKTGAKYVVLVAEHHDGFALWDCSYTRWCAARMGPRRDLVGELAEAVRDRGLVFGVSYHRAEHWFFFEPGTRIDSDVRDERYLDLYGPAMPASLNPRDPPGPNNIPPDDDFLTDWLLRAAELVEKYRPQVFYFDW
;
A
#
# COMPACT_ATOMS: atom_id res chain seq x y z
N MET A 1 -14.73 16.11 -4.52
CA MET A 1 -15.34 14.85 -4.06
C MET A 1 -16.44 14.33 -4.99
N GLU A 2 -16.98 15.16 -5.90
CA GLU A 2 -18.12 14.76 -6.73
C GLU A 2 -17.74 13.68 -7.75
N LYS A 3 -16.52 13.71 -8.30
CA LYS A 3 -16.05 12.69 -9.24
C LYS A 3 -15.88 11.33 -8.57
N ALA A 4 -15.19 11.29 -7.42
CA ALA A 4 -15.00 10.06 -6.65
C ALA A 4 -16.34 9.44 -6.23
N ARG A 5 -17.31 10.27 -5.81
CA ARG A 5 -18.68 9.81 -5.52
C ARG A 5 -19.37 9.20 -6.74
N ARG A 6 -19.30 9.84 -7.91
CA ARG A 6 -19.86 9.29 -9.15
C ARG A 6 -19.19 7.96 -9.53
N VAL A 7 -17.88 7.85 -9.36
CA VAL A 7 -17.16 6.59 -9.61
C VAL A 7 -17.62 5.50 -8.64
N PHE A 8 -17.77 5.80 -7.36
CA PHE A 8 -18.32 4.87 -6.39
C PHE A 8 -19.69 4.32 -6.81
N GLU A 9 -20.58 5.17 -7.33
CA GLU A 9 -21.89 4.77 -7.86
C GLU A 9 -21.81 3.86 -9.11
N LEU A 10 -20.66 3.87 -9.81
CA LEU A 10 -20.39 3.06 -11.01
C LEU A 10 -19.63 1.75 -10.71
N ILE A 11 -18.98 1.64 -9.54
CA ILE A 11 -18.34 0.38 -9.13
C ILE A 11 -19.46 -0.67 -8.97
N PRO A 12 -19.38 -1.83 -9.67
CA PRO A 12 -20.42 -2.85 -9.61
C PRO A 12 -20.38 -3.58 -8.26
N TYR A 13 -20.87 -2.95 -7.21
CA TYR A 13 -21.10 -3.60 -5.92
C TYR A 13 -22.47 -4.31 -5.91
N PRO A 14 -22.65 -5.38 -5.10
CA PRO A 14 -23.96 -5.99 -4.99
C PRO A 14 -24.93 -4.96 -4.43
N ARG A 15 -25.86 -4.47 -5.26
CA ARG A 15 -27.03 -3.69 -4.83
C ARG A 15 -27.96 -4.47 -3.87
N SER A 16 -27.61 -5.71 -3.58
CA SER A 16 -28.23 -6.60 -2.60
C SER A 16 -27.24 -6.88 -1.48
N GLY A 17 -27.28 -6.03 -0.45
CA GLY A 17 -26.54 -6.21 0.80
C GLY A 17 -27.30 -5.52 1.93
N PRO A 18 -27.01 -5.83 3.21
CA PRO A 18 -27.71 -5.21 4.33
C PRO A 18 -27.24 -3.77 4.62
N PHE A 19 -26.29 -3.24 3.84
CA PHE A 19 -25.69 -1.92 4.05
C PHE A 19 -25.86 -1.01 2.83
N GLU A 20 -26.22 0.24 3.12
CA GLU A 20 -26.22 1.38 2.20
C GLU A 20 -24.93 2.20 2.42
N PRO A 21 -24.47 2.97 1.43
CA PRO A 21 -23.22 3.73 1.51
C PRO A 21 -23.37 5.04 2.32
N ASP A 22 -23.89 4.93 3.54
CA ASP A 22 -24.08 6.04 4.47
C ASP A 22 -23.81 5.63 5.93
N TRP A 23 -23.53 6.62 6.78
CA TRP A 23 -23.18 6.40 8.18
C TRP A 23 -24.29 5.77 9.02
N GLU A 24 -25.55 6.04 8.69
CA GLU A 24 -26.71 5.52 9.43
C GLU A 24 -26.93 4.03 9.17
N SER A 25 -26.62 3.58 7.96
CA SER A 25 -26.57 2.15 7.64
C SER A 25 -25.33 1.47 8.23
N LEU A 26 -24.13 2.03 8.00
CA LEU A 26 -22.85 1.41 8.39
C LEU A 26 -22.65 1.27 9.91
N ARG A 27 -23.23 2.14 10.74
CA ARG A 27 -23.19 2.00 12.21
C ARG A 27 -23.87 0.72 12.72
N ASN A 28 -24.66 0.05 11.88
CA ASN A 28 -25.27 -1.23 12.21
C ASN A 28 -24.32 -2.40 12.00
N TYR A 29 -23.15 -2.18 11.40
CA TYR A 29 -22.11 -3.21 11.32
C TYR A 29 -21.72 -3.70 12.72
N ARG A 30 -21.50 -5.01 12.81
CA ARG A 30 -21.04 -5.67 14.02
C ARG A 30 -19.78 -6.42 13.68
N VAL A 31 -18.74 -6.21 14.49
CA VAL A 31 -17.49 -6.96 14.38
C VAL A 31 -17.83 -8.45 14.42
N PRO A 32 -17.41 -9.24 13.43
CA PRO A 32 -17.79 -10.63 13.35
C PRO A 32 -17.17 -11.41 14.51
N LYS A 33 -17.93 -12.40 15.02
CA LYS A 33 -17.53 -13.18 16.21
C LYS A 33 -16.14 -13.80 16.05
N TRP A 34 -15.80 -14.30 14.87
CA TRP A 34 -14.50 -14.91 14.60
C TRP A 34 -13.34 -13.93 14.91
N TYR A 35 -13.47 -12.64 14.59
CA TYR A 35 -12.42 -11.64 14.82
C TYR A 35 -12.30 -11.32 16.31
N ALA A 36 -13.44 -11.19 16.99
CA ALA A 36 -13.47 -11.04 18.43
C ALA A 36 -12.82 -12.23 19.15
N ASP A 37 -12.99 -13.46 18.64
CA ASP A 37 -12.41 -14.67 19.20
C ASP A 37 -10.95 -14.91 18.79
N ALA A 38 -10.48 -14.32 17.68
CA ALA A 38 -9.19 -14.60 17.06
C ALA A 38 -7.98 -14.27 17.96
N LYS A 39 -8.04 -13.14 18.67
CA LYS A 39 -7.03 -12.57 19.61
C LYS A 39 -5.64 -12.26 19.04
N LEU A 40 -5.11 -13.10 18.15
CA LEU A 40 -3.77 -13.00 17.57
C LEU A 40 -3.85 -13.06 16.03
N GLY A 41 -3.20 -12.11 15.38
CA GLY A 41 -2.93 -12.13 13.96
C GLY A 41 -1.50 -11.72 13.64
N ILE A 42 -1.06 -12.03 12.44
CA ILE A 42 0.27 -11.66 11.91
C ILE A 42 0.09 -10.51 10.93
N PHE A 43 0.89 -9.47 11.08
CA PHE A 43 0.90 -8.32 10.17
C PHE A 43 2.25 -8.26 9.46
N ILE A 44 2.25 -8.06 8.14
CA ILE A 44 3.45 -8.19 7.30
C ILE A 44 3.66 -6.91 6.51
N HIS A 45 4.70 -6.15 6.88
CA HIS A 45 5.29 -5.11 6.04
C HIS A 45 6.41 -5.73 5.22
N TRP A 46 6.15 -5.93 3.92
CA TRP A 46 7.12 -6.49 2.98
C TRP A 46 6.83 -5.97 1.59
N GLY A 47 7.83 -5.43 0.89
CA GLY A 47 7.67 -4.84 -0.44
C GLY A 47 8.99 -4.38 -1.02
N ALA A 48 8.95 -3.56 -2.07
CA ALA A 48 10.17 -3.03 -2.69
C ALA A 48 11.05 -2.22 -1.72
N TYR A 49 10.42 -1.56 -0.73
CA TYR A 49 11.10 -0.89 0.38
C TYR A 49 11.92 -1.82 1.28
N SER A 50 11.70 -3.14 1.22
CA SER A 50 12.49 -4.13 1.95
C SER A 50 13.86 -4.41 1.31
N VAL A 51 14.05 -4.10 0.02
CA VAL A 51 15.31 -4.35 -0.72
C VAL A 51 16.52 -3.65 -0.09
N PRO A 52 16.49 -2.34 0.21
CA PRO A 52 17.64 -1.66 0.82
C PRO A 52 17.93 -2.13 2.26
N ALA A 53 16.98 -2.78 2.93
CA ALA A 53 17.10 -3.31 4.29
C ALA A 53 17.71 -2.31 5.30
N PHE A 54 17.35 -1.03 5.17
CA PHE A 54 17.89 0.07 5.98
C PHE A 54 16.78 1.04 6.39
N GLY A 55 16.86 1.57 7.62
CA GLY A 55 15.83 2.45 8.17
C GLY A 55 14.55 1.68 8.49
N SER A 56 13.49 1.91 7.73
CA SER A 56 12.20 1.23 7.85
C SER A 56 11.49 1.15 6.49
N GLU A 57 10.22 0.73 6.47
CA GLU A 57 9.32 0.86 5.32
C GLU A 57 9.15 2.32 4.82
N TRP A 58 9.61 3.32 5.60
CA TRP A 58 9.69 4.72 5.20
C TRP A 58 11.00 5.09 4.48
N TYR A 59 11.92 4.14 4.26
CA TYR A 59 13.12 4.36 3.46
C TYR A 59 12.84 5.06 2.11
N PRO A 60 11.80 4.70 1.32
CA PRO A 60 11.54 5.34 0.03
C PRO A 60 11.24 6.85 0.14
N ARG A 61 10.73 7.30 1.28
CA ARG A 61 10.54 8.73 1.57
C ARG A 61 11.83 9.33 2.13
N ASN A 62 12.37 8.72 3.18
CA ASN A 62 13.45 9.28 3.97
C ASN A 62 14.77 9.35 3.20
N MET A 63 14.98 8.48 2.20
CA MET A 63 16.14 8.57 1.31
C MET A 63 16.21 9.92 0.60
N TYR A 64 15.08 10.60 0.36
CA TYR A 64 15.07 11.93 -0.26
C TYR A 64 15.12 13.11 0.74
N VAL A 65 15.12 12.83 2.06
CA VAL A 65 15.19 13.87 3.09
C VAL A 65 16.65 14.18 3.39
N LYS A 66 17.18 15.27 2.81
CA LYS A 66 18.58 15.66 2.96
C LYS A 66 19.01 15.72 4.44
N GLY A 67 20.08 15.00 4.77
CA GLY A 67 20.63 14.89 6.12
C GLY A 67 20.02 13.80 7.00
N SER A 68 19.02 13.05 6.51
CA SER A 68 18.55 11.83 7.17
C SER A 68 19.61 10.72 7.09
N PRO A 69 19.61 9.75 8.03
CA PRO A 69 20.44 8.55 7.91
C PRO A 69 20.22 7.81 6.59
N GLU A 70 18.98 7.74 6.09
CA GLU A 70 18.62 7.06 4.85
C GLU A 70 19.18 7.77 3.62
N TYR A 71 19.18 9.11 3.61
CA TYR A 71 19.76 9.93 2.53
C TYR A 71 21.27 9.70 2.43
N GLU A 72 21.99 9.75 3.56
CA GLU A 72 23.44 9.53 3.60
C GLU A 72 23.80 8.07 3.25
N PHE A 73 23.00 7.12 3.74
CA PHE A 73 23.13 5.72 3.36
C PHE A 73 22.90 5.52 1.85
N HIS A 74 21.89 6.18 1.28
CA HIS A 74 21.57 6.04 -0.13
C HIS A 74 22.71 6.54 -1.02
N LEU A 75 23.21 7.76 -0.75
CA LEU A 75 24.34 8.33 -1.48
C LEU A 75 25.60 7.45 -1.40
N LYS A 76 25.87 6.88 -0.22
CA LYS A 76 27.07 6.05 -0.01
C LYS A 76 27.00 4.72 -0.76
N ASN A 77 25.84 4.08 -0.82
CA ASN A 77 25.71 2.70 -1.30
C ASN A 77 25.17 2.59 -2.74
N TYR A 78 24.37 3.55 -3.20
CA TYR A 78 23.71 3.51 -4.51
C TYR A 78 24.07 4.70 -5.40
N GLY A 79 24.42 5.84 -4.79
CA GLY A 79 24.86 7.04 -5.50
C GLY A 79 23.81 8.14 -5.54
N PRO A 80 23.93 9.11 -6.47
CA PRO A 80 23.03 10.25 -6.54
C PRO A 80 21.58 9.86 -6.84
N HIS A 81 20.62 10.46 -6.12
CA HIS A 81 19.17 10.21 -6.24
C HIS A 81 18.59 10.38 -7.65
N ARG A 82 19.26 11.19 -8.50
CA ARG A 82 18.89 11.36 -9.91
C ARG A 82 19.25 10.14 -10.76
N GLU A 83 20.35 9.47 -10.43
CA GLU A 83 20.89 8.34 -11.20
C GLU A 83 20.33 7.02 -10.69
N PHE A 84 20.24 6.87 -9.37
CA PHE A 84 19.61 5.75 -8.69
C PHE A 84 18.60 6.31 -7.69
N GLY A 85 17.33 5.99 -7.86
CA GLY A 85 16.26 6.37 -6.95
C GLY A 85 15.34 5.19 -6.66
N TYR A 86 14.24 5.44 -5.97
CA TYR A 86 13.40 4.39 -5.42
C TYR A 86 12.87 3.40 -6.47
N LYS A 87 12.51 3.90 -7.66
CA LYS A 87 12.07 3.11 -8.82
C LYS A 87 13.05 1.99 -9.18
N ASP A 88 14.34 2.15 -8.88
CA ASP A 88 15.39 1.19 -9.24
C ASP A 88 15.44 0.01 -8.26
N PHE A 89 14.86 0.14 -7.06
CA PHE A 89 14.67 -0.99 -6.14
C PHE A 89 13.52 -1.90 -6.55
N VAL A 90 12.50 -1.37 -7.25
CA VAL A 90 11.35 -2.16 -7.70
C VAL A 90 11.75 -3.41 -8.50
N PRO A 91 12.59 -3.33 -9.56
CA PRO A 91 13.03 -4.53 -10.27
C PRO A 91 13.96 -5.43 -9.46
N MET A 92 14.58 -4.93 -8.38
CA MET A 92 15.45 -5.72 -7.50
C MET A 92 14.68 -6.54 -6.47
N PHE A 93 13.42 -6.18 -6.21
CA PHE A 93 12.54 -6.97 -5.35
C PHE A 93 12.06 -8.22 -6.11
N THR A 94 12.81 -9.32 -6.06
CA THR A 94 12.49 -10.52 -6.86
C THR A 94 11.67 -11.57 -6.11
N ALA A 95 11.68 -11.55 -4.78
CA ALA A 95 11.07 -12.58 -3.93
C ALA A 95 11.50 -14.02 -4.32
N GLU A 96 12.77 -14.19 -4.72
CA GLU A 96 13.29 -15.44 -5.31
C GLU A 96 13.12 -16.65 -4.39
N GLU A 97 13.37 -16.48 -3.09
CA GLU A 97 13.26 -17.54 -2.07
C GLU A 97 11.90 -17.56 -1.35
N TRP A 98 10.91 -16.83 -1.87
CA TRP A 98 9.62 -16.71 -1.20
C TRP A 98 8.68 -17.86 -1.54
N ASP A 99 8.35 -18.64 -0.50
CA ASP A 99 7.33 -19.69 -0.51
C ASP A 99 6.15 -19.30 0.42
N PRO A 100 4.97 -18.95 -0.11
CA PRO A 100 3.81 -18.57 0.69
C PRO A 100 3.30 -19.74 1.57
N ASP A 101 3.46 -21.00 1.16
CA ASP A 101 3.05 -22.14 1.96
C ASP A 101 3.94 -22.30 3.20
N SER A 102 5.24 -22.03 3.07
CA SER A 102 6.16 -22.02 4.22
C SER A 102 5.81 -20.92 5.22
N TRP A 103 5.44 -19.74 4.74
CA TRP A 103 4.94 -18.66 5.58
C TRP A 103 3.63 -19.05 6.28
N ALA A 104 2.64 -19.55 5.53
CA ALA A 104 1.37 -19.98 6.10
C ALA A 104 1.56 -21.09 7.16
N ARG A 105 2.45 -22.08 6.91
CA ARG A 105 2.83 -23.11 7.89
C ARG A 105 3.38 -22.50 9.17
N LEU A 106 4.23 -21.50 9.05
CA LEU A 106 4.82 -20.82 10.20
C LEU A 106 3.74 -20.06 10.98
N PHE A 107 2.88 -19.31 10.30
CA PHE A 107 1.82 -18.53 10.93
C PHE A 107 0.80 -19.40 11.65
N GLU A 108 0.43 -20.55 11.08
CA GLU A 108 -0.41 -21.55 11.74
C GLU A 108 0.23 -22.03 13.06
N LYS A 109 1.53 -22.32 13.04
CA LYS A 109 2.28 -22.78 14.23
C LYS A 109 2.37 -21.75 15.34
N THR A 110 2.26 -20.44 15.05
CA THR A 110 2.25 -19.41 16.10
C THR A 110 0.94 -19.37 16.87
N GLY A 111 -0.11 -20.04 16.38
CA GLY A 111 -1.46 -19.97 16.92
C GLY A 111 -2.26 -18.76 16.45
N ALA A 112 -1.72 -17.97 15.52
CA ALA A 112 -2.45 -16.88 14.87
C ALA A 112 -3.74 -17.39 14.21
N LYS A 113 -4.73 -16.51 14.12
CA LYS A 113 -6.03 -16.80 13.49
C LYS A 113 -6.28 -16.00 12.22
N TYR A 114 -5.50 -14.96 12.00
CA TYR A 114 -5.55 -14.17 10.77
C TYR A 114 -4.17 -13.64 10.39
N VAL A 115 -3.99 -13.36 9.10
CA VAL A 115 -2.78 -12.80 8.51
C VAL A 115 -3.19 -11.58 7.68
N VAL A 116 -2.48 -10.47 7.86
CA VAL A 116 -2.68 -9.22 7.13
C VAL A 116 -1.39 -8.86 6.40
N LEU A 117 -1.43 -8.85 5.07
CA LEU A 117 -0.33 -8.38 4.23
C LEU A 117 -0.58 -6.92 3.84
N VAL A 118 0.42 -6.06 3.94
CA VAL A 118 0.38 -4.74 3.29
C VAL A 118 0.35 -4.96 1.78
N ALA A 119 -0.81 -4.77 1.17
CA ALA A 119 -1.01 -4.98 -0.26
C ALA A 119 -0.41 -3.83 -1.08
N GLU A 120 -0.43 -2.61 -0.54
CA GLU A 120 0.29 -1.44 -1.05
C GLU A 120 0.59 -0.52 0.13
N HIS A 121 1.86 -0.16 0.28
CA HIS A 121 2.31 0.79 1.30
C HIS A 121 2.25 2.24 0.75
N HIS A 122 2.78 3.22 1.47
CA HIS A 122 2.83 4.62 1.01
C HIS A 122 3.72 4.84 -0.23
N ASP A 123 4.53 3.84 -0.60
CA ASP A 123 5.51 3.90 -1.69
C ASP A 123 4.90 3.71 -3.09
N GLY A 124 3.61 3.34 -3.18
CA GLY A 124 2.87 3.23 -4.43
C GLY A 124 3.12 1.96 -5.23
N PHE A 125 3.87 0.98 -4.69
CA PHE A 125 4.10 -0.32 -5.32
C PHE A 125 3.07 -1.34 -4.84
N ALA A 126 2.20 -1.78 -5.76
CA ALA A 126 1.14 -2.75 -5.45
C ALA A 126 1.68 -4.19 -5.49
N LEU A 127 1.42 -4.99 -4.45
CA LEU A 127 1.87 -6.38 -4.37
C LEU A 127 0.95 -7.40 -5.07
N TRP A 128 -0.08 -6.92 -5.77
CA TRP A 128 -1.04 -7.73 -6.51
C TRP A 128 -1.00 -7.42 -8.01
N ASP A 129 -1.73 -8.17 -8.84
CA ASP A 129 -1.91 -7.79 -10.25
C ASP A 129 -2.85 -6.57 -10.38
N CYS A 130 -2.32 -5.37 -10.13
CA CYS A 130 -3.12 -4.16 -10.14
C CYS A 130 -3.43 -3.68 -11.56
N SER A 131 -4.71 -3.45 -11.86
CA SER A 131 -5.14 -2.94 -13.18
C SER A 131 -4.78 -1.46 -13.38
N TYR A 132 -4.65 -0.70 -12.30
CA TYR A 132 -4.53 0.76 -12.32
C TYR A 132 -3.10 1.30 -12.33
N THR A 133 -2.09 0.44 -12.11
CA THR A 133 -0.68 0.86 -12.18
C THR A 133 0.18 -0.21 -12.85
N ARG A 134 1.20 0.21 -13.60
CA ARG A 134 2.26 -0.71 -14.06
C ARG A 134 3.24 -1.08 -12.93
N TRP A 135 3.26 -0.29 -11.86
CA TRP A 135 4.11 -0.49 -10.69
C TRP A 135 3.49 -1.50 -9.74
N CYS A 136 3.46 -2.75 -10.18
CA CYS A 136 2.95 -3.85 -9.37
C CYS A 136 3.78 -5.11 -9.50
N ALA A 137 3.73 -5.96 -8.46
CA ALA A 137 4.53 -7.18 -8.35
C ALA A 137 4.24 -8.19 -9.47
N ALA A 138 3.03 -8.18 -10.05
CA ALA A 138 2.71 -9.04 -11.19
C ALA A 138 3.45 -8.63 -12.48
N ARG A 139 3.87 -7.36 -12.59
CA ARG A 139 4.49 -6.78 -13.80
C ARG A 139 5.99 -6.55 -13.64
N MET A 140 6.43 -6.25 -12.42
CA MET A 140 7.82 -5.89 -12.10
C MET A 140 8.33 -6.66 -10.89
N GLY A 141 9.66 -6.76 -10.76
CA GLY A 141 10.28 -7.47 -9.64
C GLY A 141 9.90 -8.95 -9.66
N PRO A 142 9.02 -9.44 -8.75
CA PRO A 142 8.73 -10.87 -8.62
C PRO A 142 7.98 -11.47 -9.81
N ARG A 143 7.26 -10.65 -10.60
CA ARG A 143 6.33 -11.10 -11.66
C ARG A 143 5.32 -12.14 -11.15
N ARG A 144 4.80 -11.90 -9.94
CA ARG A 144 3.92 -12.77 -9.17
C ARG A 144 2.80 -11.95 -8.53
N ASP A 145 1.63 -12.56 -8.37
CA ASP A 145 0.54 -11.97 -7.59
C ASP A 145 0.73 -12.36 -6.11
N LEU A 146 1.53 -11.59 -5.38
CA LEU A 146 1.93 -11.95 -4.02
C LEU A 146 0.73 -11.93 -3.05
N VAL A 147 -0.22 -11.01 -3.26
CA VAL A 147 -1.46 -10.96 -2.46
C VAL A 147 -2.29 -12.21 -2.72
N GLY A 148 -2.51 -12.57 -4.00
CA GLY A 148 -3.27 -13.77 -4.37
C GLY A 148 -2.64 -15.06 -3.84
N GLU A 149 -1.35 -15.25 -4.08
CA GLU A 149 -0.63 -16.47 -3.67
C GLU A 149 -0.59 -16.63 -2.14
N LEU A 150 -0.38 -15.54 -1.38
CA LEU A 150 -0.43 -15.61 0.08
C LEU A 150 -1.86 -15.83 0.59
N ALA A 151 -2.86 -15.24 -0.04
CA ALA A 151 -4.25 -15.41 0.34
C ALA A 151 -4.69 -16.87 0.23
N GLU A 152 -4.33 -17.55 -0.86
CA GLU A 152 -4.59 -18.98 -1.06
C GLU A 152 -3.89 -19.82 0.02
N ALA A 153 -2.57 -19.66 0.19
CA ALA A 153 -1.80 -20.43 1.17
C ALA A 153 -2.29 -20.25 2.63
N VAL A 154 -2.69 -19.04 3.01
CA VAL A 154 -3.26 -18.73 4.34
C VAL A 154 -4.62 -19.43 4.53
N ARG A 155 -5.49 -19.35 3.52
CA ARG A 155 -6.84 -19.96 3.57
C ARG A 155 -6.81 -21.47 3.60
N ASP A 156 -5.88 -22.08 2.87
CA ASP A 156 -5.69 -23.55 2.86
C ASP A 156 -5.31 -24.11 4.23
N ARG A 157 -4.83 -23.24 5.14
CA ARG A 157 -4.55 -23.58 6.55
C ARG A 157 -5.65 -23.18 7.52
N GLY A 158 -6.82 -22.80 7.01
CA GLY A 158 -7.95 -22.37 7.84
C GLY A 158 -7.71 -21.07 8.60
N LEU A 159 -6.70 -20.29 8.20
CA LEU A 159 -6.46 -18.95 8.72
C LEU A 159 -7.27 -17.93 7.92
N VAL A 160 -7.65 -16.83 8.58
CA VAL A 160 -8.32 -15.72 7.91
C VAL A 160 -7.31 -14.83 7.21
N PHE A 161 -7.54 -14.51 5.93
CA PHE A 161 -6.70 -13.56 5.19
C PHE A 161 -7.28 -12.15 5.20
N GLY A 162 -6.41 -11.17 5.36
CA GLY A 162 -6.70 -9.75 5.24
C GLY A 162 -5.61 -9.01 4.48
N VAL A 163 -5.92 -7.77 4.10
CA VAL A 163 -4.99 -6.85 3.47
C VAL A 163 -4.90 -5.56 4.28
N SER A 164 -3.75 -4.91 4.20
CA SER A 164 -3.58 -3.53 4.62
C SER A 164 -3.31 -2.64 3.44
N TYR A 165 -3.86 -1.43 3.45
CA TYR A 165 -3.78 -0.47 2.37
C TYR A 165 -3.42 0.92 2.90
N HIS A 166 -2.24 1.39 2.54
CA HIS A 166 -1.63 2.60 3.09
C HIS A 166 -1.48 3.69 2.02
N ARG A 167 -2.26 3.64 0.95
CA ARG A 167 -2.07 4.55 -0.19
C ARG A 167 -2.42 6.00 0.16
N ALA A 168 -3.11 6.30 1.27
CA ALA A 168 -3.54 7.66 1.50
C ALA A 168 -2.36 8.64 1.70
N GLU A 169 -1.26 8.25 2.39
CA GLU A 169 -0.07 9.11 2.50
C GLU A 169 0.75 9.18 1.19
N HIS A 170 0.51 8.29 0.23
CA HIS A 170 1.16 8.34 -1.08
C HIS A 170 0.97 9.71 -1.75
N TRP A 171 -0.11 10.42 -1.40
CA TRP A 171 -0.37 11.81 -1.78
C TRP A 171 0.84 12.73 -1.60
N PHE A 172 1.56 12.60 -0.49
CA PHE A 172 2.70 13.46 -0.13
C PHE A 172 4.01 12.71 0.08
N PHE A 173 3.99 11.38 -0.01
CA PHE A 173 5.06 10.52 0.46
C PHE A 173 6.41 10.82 -0.21
N PHE A 174 6.40 11.16 -1.48
CA PHE A 174 7.61 11.51 -2.25
C PHE A 174 7.91 13.02 -2.33
N GLU A 175 7.13 13.88 -1.67
CA GLU A 175 7.33 15.34 -1.71
C GLU A 175 8.77 15.79 -1.40
N PRO A 176 9.51 15.20 -0.43
CA PRO A 176 10.90 15.57 -0.18
C PRO A 176 11.80 15.42 -1.42
N GLY A 177 11.54 14.45 -2.29
CA GLY A 177 12.29 14.24 -3.54
C GLY A 177 12.16 15.39 -4.53
N THR A 178 11.04 16.13 -4.48
CA THR A 178 10.82 17.31 -5.33
C THR A 178 11.76 18.47 -4.99
N ARG A 179 12.32 18.49 -3.76
CA ARG A 179 13.16 19.58 -3.24
C ARG A 179 14.65 19.42 -3.54
N ILE A 180 15.05 18.31 -4.15
CA ILE A 180 16.45 18.00 -4.48
C ILE A 180 16.60 17.61 -5.96
N ASP A 181 17.82 17.33 -6.42
CA ASP A 181 18.04 16.72 -7.73
C ASP A 181 17.84 15.20 -7.62
N SER A 182 16.63 14.74 -7.96
CA SER A 182 16.22 13.33 -7.86
C SER A 182 15.31 12.91 -9.02
N ASP A 183 15.11 11.60 -9.16
CA ASP A 183 14.21 10.99 -10.14
C ASP A 183 12.72 11.21 -9.84
N VAL A 184 12.34 11.63 -8.63
CA VAL A 184 10.97 12.08 -8.30
C VAL A 184 10.52 13.24 -9.20
N ARG A 185 11.46 14.02 -9.73
CA ARG A 185 11.19 15.15 -10.63
C ARG A 185 11.12 14.74 -12.11
N ASP A 186 11.31 13.47 -12.42
CA ASP A 186 11.30 12.96 -13.79
C ASP A 186 9.88 12.59 -14.22
N GLU A 187 9.38 13.27 -15.26
CA GLU A 187 8.01 13.09 -15.75
C GLU A 187 7.68 11.65 -16.17
N ARG A 188 8.70 10.85 -16.52
CA ARG A 188 8.54 9.44 -16.93
C ARG A 188 8.09 8.52 -15.79
N TYR A 189 8.23 8.97 -14.54
CA TYR A 189 7.95 8.17 -13.34
C TYR A 189 6.89 8.81 -12.43
N LEU A 190 6.13 9.79 -12.94
CA LEU A 190 5.02 10.41 -12.20
C LEU A 190 3.94 9.40 -11.81
N ASP A 191 3.80 8.30 -12.55
CA ASP A 191 2.85 7.23 -12.24
C ASP A 191 3.29 6.33 -11.08
N LEU A 192 4.54 6.46 -10.60
CA LEU A 192 5.02 5.90 -9.33
C LEU A 192 5.12 6.96 -8.23
N TYR A 193 5.70 8.12 -8.54
CA TYR A 193 6.07 9.12 -7.53
C TYR A 193 4.97 10.14 -7.26
N GLY A 194 4.09 10.35 -8.23
CA GLY A 194 3.03 11.33 -8.15
C GLY A 194 1.96 10.90 -7.14
N PRO A 195 1.34 11.88 -6.45
CA PRO A 195 1.38 13.31 -6.79
C PRO A 195 2.44 14.12 -6.03
N ALA A 196 3.13 13.54 -5.04
CA ALA A 196 4.24 14.18 -4.29
C ALA A 196 3.93 15.61 -3.78
N MET A 197 2.73 15.80 -3.25
CA MET A 197 2.21 17.12 -2.86
C MET A 197 2.67 17.52 -1.45
N PRO A 198 2.84 18.82 -1.16
CA PRO A 198 3.08 19.30 0.19
C PRO A 198 1.94 18.90 1.14
N ALA A 199 2.27 18.25 2.26
CA ALA A 199 1.34 17.92 3.33
C ALA A 199 1.93 18.23 4.71
N SER A 200 1.06 18.62 5.64
CA SER A 200 1.41 18.67 7.06
C SER A 200 1.15 17.31 7.70
N LEU A 201 2.10 16.86 8.53
CA LEU A 201 1.91 15.68 9.38
C LEU A 201 1.04 16.00 10.62
N ASN A 202 0.71 17.26 10.87
CA ASN A 202 -0.22 17.64 11.92
C ASN A 202 -1.65 17.67 11.37
N PRO A 203 -2.54 16.73 11.79
CA PRO A 203 -3.90 16.64 11.27
C PRO A 203 -4.79 17.83 11.63
N ARG A 204 -4.33 18.74 12.50
CA ARG A 204 -5.04 19.97 12.86
C ARG A 204 -4.69 21.15 11.97
N ASP A 205 -3.67 21.03 11.12
CA ASP A 205 -3.27 22.13 10.26
C ASP A 205 -4.31 22.32 9.15
N PRO A 206 -4.74 23.57 8.87
CA PRO A 206 -5.70 23.82 7.82
C PRO A 206 -5.07 23.59 6.44
N PRO A 207 -5.90 23.40 5.40
CA PRO A 207 -5.43 23.43 4.01
C PRO A 207 -4.67 24.71 3.69
N GLY A 208 -3.58 24.58 2.94
CA GLY A 208 -2.74 25.72 2.53
C GLY A 208 -1.60 25.30 1.60
N PRO A 209 -0.70 26.24 1.23
CA PRO A 209 0.39 25.97 0.29
C PRO A 209 1.34 24.83 0.71
N ASN A 210 1.44 24.56 2.02
CA ASN A 210 2.28 23.51 2.60
C ASN A 210 1.44 22.31 3.11
N ASN A 211 0.13 22.32 2.89
CA ASN A 211 -0.80 21.28 3.32
C ASN A 211 -1.95 21.18 2.31
N ILE A 212 -1.66 20.64 1.13
CA ILE A 212 -2.61 20.56 0.03
C ILE A 212 -3.45 19.28 0.22
N PRO A 213 -4.79 19.38 0.27
CA PRO A 213 -5.64 18.19 0.41
C PRO A 213 -5.65 17.36 -0.88
N PRO A 214 -5.86 16.03 -0.77
CA PRO A 214 -6.03 15.15 -1.94
C PRO A 214 -7.11 15.63 -2.90
N ASP A 215 -6.81 15.55 -4.19
CA ASP A 215 -7.75 15.90 -5.25
C ASP A 215 -8.68 14.74 -5.64
N ASP A 216 -9.64 15.05 -6.51
CA ASP A 216 -10.65 14.10 -6.95
C ASP A 216 -10.08 12.93 -7.76
N ASP A 217 -8.94 13.11 -8.42
CA ASP A 217 -8.31 12.09 -9.25
C ASP A 217 -7.58 11.07 -8.37
N PHE A 218 -6.83 11.55 -7.37
CA PHE A 218 -6.20 10.68 -6.38
C PHE A 218 -7.23 9.93 -5.54
N LEU A 219 -8.29 10.60 -5.07
CA LEU A 219 -9.36 9.93 -4.31
C LEU A 219 -10.09 8.87 -5.15
N THR A 220 -10.22 9.10 -6.45
CA THR A 220 -10.80 8.13 -7.38
C THR A 220 -9.89 6.92 -7.57
N ASP A 221 -8.60 7.14 -7.84
CA ASP A 221 -7.60 6.06 -8.00
C ASP A 221 -7.45 5.23 -6.71
N TRP A 222 -7.40 5.89 -5.54
CA TRP A 222 -7.37 5.25 -4.24
C TRP A 222 -8.57 4.31 -4.04
N LEU A 223 -9.78 4.79 -4.35
CA LEU A 223 -11.00 4.00 -4.19
C LEU A 223 -11.05 2.81 -5.15
N LEU A 224 -10.66 3.01 -6.41
CA LEU A 224 -10.69 1.98 -7.43
C LEU A 224 -9.72 0.82 -7.14
N ARG A 225 -8.52 1.12 -6.64
CA ARG A 225 -7.55 0.11 -6.21
C ARG A 225 -8.00 -0.63 -4.96
N ALA A 226 -8.57 0.07 -3.98
CA ALA A 226 -9.15 -0.57 -2.80
C ALA A 226 -10.31 -1.51 -3.17
N ALA A 227 -11.18 -1.09 -4.08
CA ALA A 227 -12.28 -1.92 -4.59
C ALA A 227 -11.76 -3.17 -5.33
N GLU A 228 -10.72 -3.03 -6.17
CA GLU A 228 -10.10 -4.16 -6.86
C GLU A 228 -9.55 -5.20 -5.88
N LEU A 229 -8.93 -4.78 -4.77
CA LEU A 229 -8.48 -5.69 -3.71
C LEU A 229 -9.65 -6.49 -3.10
N VAL A 230 -10.79 -5.82 -2.86
CA VAL A 230 -12.01 -6.48 -2.36
C VAL A 230 -12.54 -7.50 -3.38
N GLU A 231 -12.63 -7.11 -4.65
CA GLU A 231 -13.18 -7.95 -5.72
C GLU A 231 -12.32 -9.18 -5.99
N LYS A 232 -11.01 -8.99 -6.14
CA LYS A 232 -10.07 -10.07 -6.49
C LYS A 232 -9.83 -11.01 -5.31
N TYR A 233 -9.62 -10.47 -4.12
CA TYR A 233 -9.09 -11.27 -3.01
C TYR A 233 -10.07 -11.51 -1.88
N ARG A 234 -11.20 -10.79 -1.82
CA ARG A 234 -12.24 -10.92 -0.77
C ARG A 234 -11.63 -11.01 0.65
N PRO A 235 -10.78 -10.06 1.05
CA PRO A 235 -10.16 -10.06 2.37
C PRO A 235 -11.24 -9.94 3.45
N GLN A 236 -11.07 -10.67 4.54
CA GLN A 236 -12.00 -10.62 5.69
C GLN A 236 -11.58 -9.57 6.72
N VAL A 237 -10.37 -9.02 6.58
CA VAL A 237 -9.89 -7.81 7.26
C VAL A 237 -9.35 -6.88 6.19
N PHE A 238 -9.84 -5.65 6.17
CA PHE A 238 -9.29 -4.58 5.35
C PHE A 238 -8.80 -3.50 6.31
N TYR A 239 -7.49 -3.41 6.50
CA TYR A 239 -6.85 -2.42 7.35
C TYR A 239 -6.50 -1.20 6.49
N PHE A 240 -6.84 -0.01 6.98
CA PHE A 240 -6.44 1.25 6.35
C PHE A 240 -5.41 1.93 7.24
N ASP A 241 -4.29 2.31 6.64
CA ASP A 241 -3.37 3.27 7.23
C ASP A 241 -3.57 4.63 6.53
N TRP A 242 -2.88 5.65 7.05
CA TRP A 242 -3.00 7.03 6.60
C TRP A 242 -2.56 7.26 5.16
#